data_AF-A0A6J0D0C3-F1
#
_entry.id   AF-A0A6J0D0C3-F1
#
_cell.length_a   1.000
_cell.length_b   1.000
_cell.length_c   1.000
_cell.angle_alpha   90.00
_cell.angle_beta   90.00
_cell.angle_gamma   90.00
#
_symmetry.space_group_name_H-M   'P 1'
#
loop_
_entity.id
_entity.type
_entity.pdbx_description
1 polymer ?
#
loop_
_entity_poly.entity_id
_entity_poly.type
_entity_poly.pdbx_seq_one_letter_code
_entity_poly.pdbx_strand_id
1 'polypeptide(L)'
;GAQCLLPDISSVFQPNSSNDNIQSITSGDWDVTKILSYDEKRNKIYFLSTEDLPRRRQLYSANTVDDFNRQCLSCDLVENCTYFSASFSHSMDYFLLKCEGPGLDSSPSTLEDKSD
;
A
#
# COMPACT_ATOMS: atom_id res chain seq x y z
N GLY A 1 -5.72 -10.80 9.97
CA GLY A 1 -4.45 -10.06 10.03
C GLY A 1 -4.68 -8.59 10.34
N ALA A 2 -3.63 -7.78 10.27
CA ALA A 2 -3.65 -6.33 10.46
C ALA A 2 -4.35 -5.61 9.28
N GLN A 3 -5.20 -4.62 9.61
CA GLN A 3 -6.12 -3.95 8.68
C GLN A 3 -5.81 -2.44 8.62
N CYS A 4 -5.86 -1.85 7.43
CA CYS A 4 -5.81 -0.39 7.28
C CYS A 4 -7.16 0.23 7.66
N LEU A 5 -7.12 1.20 8.56
CA LEU A 5 -8.27 1.99 9.00
C LEU A 5 -8.02 3.44 8.61
N LEU A 6 -8.96 4.05 7.89
CA LEU A 6 -8.97 5.50 7.66
C LEU A 6 -10.20 6.10 8.36
N PRO A 7 -10.05 7.26 9.02
CA PRO A 7 -11.21 8.00 9.52
C PRO A 7 -12.01 8.57 8.34
N ASP A 8 -13.33 8.48 8.44
CA ASP A 8 -14.25 8.99 7.43
C ASP A 8 -14.17 10.54 7.39
N ILE A 9 -13.63 11.11 6.29
CA ILE A 9 -13.36 12.56 6.15
C ILE A 9 -14.67 13.40 6.15
N SER A 10 -15.83 12.75 6.06
CA SER A 10 -17.14 13.39 6.18
C SER A 10 -17.43 14.00 7.57
N SER A 11 -16.59 13.74 8.57
CA SER A 11 -16.85 14.06 10.00
C SER A 11 -16.11 15.29 10.57
N VAL A 12 -15.23 15.97 9.82
CA VAL A 12 -14.34 17.01 10.38
C VAL A 12 -15.00 18.40 10.62
N PHE A 13 -16.33 18.51 10.62
CA PHE A 13 -17.01 19.79 10.88
C PHE A 13 -18.25 19.72 11.78
N GLN A 14 -18.29 18.89 12.83
CA GLN A 14 -19.26 19.09 13.93
C GLN A 14 -18.66 18.81 15.32
N PRO A 15 -18.73 19.75 16.30
CA PRO A 15 -18.09 19.57 17.62
C PRO A 15 -18.86 18.64 18.58
N ASN A 16 -19.83 17.85 18.10
CA ASN A 16 -20.64 17.02 18.99
C ASN A 16 -21.39 15.88 18.28
N SER A 17 -20.69 14.82 17.88
CA SER A 17 -21.30 13.50 17.70
C SER A 17 -20.24 12.40 17.69
N SER A 18 -20.16 11.65 18.77
CA SER A 18 -19.36 10.43 18.89
C SER A 18 -19.97 9.32 18.03
N ASN A 19 -19.69 9.34 16.74
CA ASN A 19 -19.82 8.20 15.82
C ASN A 19 -18.62 8.29 14.86
N ASP A 20 -17.43 7.99 15.37
CA ASP A 20 -16.27 7.66 14.54
C ASP A 20 -16.60 6.38 13.78
N ASN A 21 -17.26 6.52 12.62
CA ASN A 21 -17.48 5.41 11.70
C ASN A 21 -16.13 5.07 11.07
N ILE A 22 -15.34 4.26 11.76
CA ILE A 22 -14.06 3.78 11.26
C ILE A 22 -14.34 2.74 10.17
N GLN A 23 -13.95 3.05 8.94
CA GLN A 23 -14.08 2.11 7.82
C GLN A 23 -12.75 1.42 7.54
N SER A 24 -12.84 0.10 7.37
CA SER A 24 -11.72 -0.70 6.90
C SER A 24 -11.55 -0.58 5.39
N ILE A 25 -10.32 -0.35 4.95
CA ILE A 25 -9.95 -0.35 3.53
C ILE A 25 -9.55 -1.75 3.03
N THR A 26 -9.00 -2.59 3.91
CA THR A 26 -8.38 -3.87 3.51
C THR A 26 -8.85 -5.00 4.41
N SER A 27 -9.18 -6.17 3.87
CA SER A 27 -9.57 -7.33 4.68
C SER A 27 -9.06 -8.64 4.08
N GLY A 28 -8.67 -9.58 4.94
CA GLY A 28 -8.26 -10.93 4.56
C GLY A 28 -7.37 -11.62 5.60
N ASP A 29 -6.96 -12.84 5.29
CA ASP A 29 -6.08 -13.67 6.13
C ASP A 29 -4.59 -13.40 5.88
N TRP A 30 -4.25 -12.11 5.82
CA TRP A 30 -2.91 -11.59 5.60
C TRP A 30 -2.75 -10.28 6.37
N ASP A 31 -1.52 -9.76 6.41
CA ASP A 31 -1.19 -8.57 7.22
C ASP A 31 -0.72 -7.42 6.33
N VAL A 32 -1.27 -6.23 6.59
CA VAL A 32 -0.60 -4.99 6.19
C VAL A 32 0.60 -4.75 7.12
N THR A 33 1.79 -4.71 6.54
CA THR A 33 3.04 -4.59 7.29
C THR A 33 3.55 -3.15 7.39
N LYS A 34 3.20 -2.29 6.42
CA LYS A 34 3.60 -0.88 6.43
C LYS A 34 2.69 -0.04 5.53
N ILE A 35 2.15 1.06 6.05
CA ILE A 35 1.53 2.11 5.24
C ILE A 35 2.64 3.03 4.72
N LEU A 36 2.63 3.34 3.42
CA LEU A 36 3.69 4.12 2.77
C LEU A 36 3.24 5.53 2.41
N SER A 37 2.06 5.67 1.83
CA SER A 37 1.53 6.96 1.37
C SER A 37 0.02 6.91 1.21
N TYR A 38 -0.62 8.08 1.27
CA TYR A 38 -2.02 8.29 0.94
C TYR A 38 -2.14 9.47 -0.03
N ASP A 39 -2.62 9.20 -1.23
CA ASP A 39 -2.87 10.20 -2.28
C ASP A 39 -4.34 10.64 -2.23
N GLU A 40 -4.57 11.78 -1.57
CA GLU A 40 -5.89 12.40 -1.45
C GLU A 40 -6.52 12.77 -2.80
N LYS A 41 -5.71 13.10 -3.81
CA LYS A 41 -6.24 13.53 -5.12
C LYS A 41 -6.78 12.35 -5.91
N ARG A 42 -6.13 11.19 -5.78
CA ARG A 42 -6.52 9.94 -6.44
C ARG A 42 -7.37 9.02 -5.54
N ASN A 43 -7.58 9.36 -4.27
CA ASN A 43 -8.22 8.52 -3.26
C ASN A 43 -7.57 7.13 -3.18
N LYS A 44 -6.24 7.08 -3.10
CA LYS A 44 -5.47 5.83 -3.07
C LYS A 44 -4.55 5.74 -1.86
N ILE A 45 -4.52 4.60 -1.21
CA ILE A 45 -3.53 4.25 -0.18
C ILE A 45 -2.53 3.24 -0.74
N TYR A 46 -1.26 3.42 -0.40
CA TYR A 46 -0.16 2.53 -0.80
C TYR A 46 0.46 1.88 0.42
N PHE A 47 0.65 0.55 0.38
CA PHE A 47 1.11 -0.21 1.55
C PHE A 47 1.87 -1.48 1.15
N LEU A 48 2.68 -2.00 2.07
CA LEU A 48 3.32 -3.31 1.97
C LEU A 48 2.46 -4.36 2.67
N SER A 49 2.24 -5.51 2.04
CA SER A 49 1.41 -6.59 2.58
C SER A 49 2.02 -7.97 2.32
N THR A 50 1.54 -8.95 3.09
CA THR A 50 1.79 -10.39 2.93
C THR A 50 0.67 -11.12 2.17
N GLU A 51 -0.23 -10.38 1.49
CA GLU A 51 -1.41 -10.92 0.77
C GLU A 51 -1.07 -11.99 -0.27
N ASP A 52 0.06 -11.85 -0.98
CA ASP A 52 0.56 -12.88 -1.90
C ASP A 52 0.98 -14.16 -1.13
N LEU A 53 1.94 -14.04 -0.19
CA LEU A 53 2.34 -15.13 0.70
C LEU A 53 2.88 -14.57 2.04
N PRO A 54 2.76 -15.30 3.17
CA PRO A 54 3.25 -14.85 4.49
C PRO A 54 4.74 -14.46 4.54
N ARG A 55 5.56 -15.04 3.67
CA ARG A 55 7.00 -14.75 3.57
C ARG A 55 7.33 -13.60 2.62
N ARG A 56 6.40 -13.20 1.76
CA ARG A 56 6.61 -12.21 0.72
C ARG A 56 6.10 -10.85 1.16
N ARG A 57 6.79 -9.79 0.73
CA ARG A 57 6.41 -8.39 0.96
C ARG A 57 6.25 -7.76 -0.41
N GLN A 58 5.01 -7.45 -0.78
CA GLN A 58 4.68 -6.82 -2.05
C GLN A 58 4.07 -5.43 -1.79
N LEU A 59 4.29 -4.51 -2.73
CA LEU A 59 3.66 -3.21 -2.77
C LEU A 59 2.25 -3.34 -3.36
N TYR A 60 1.26 -2.80 -2.66
CA TYR A 60 -0.12 -2.73 -3.08
C TYR A 60 -0.61 -1.29 -3.08
N SER A 61 -1.63 -1.03 -3.89
CA SER A 61 -2.52 0.12 -3.78
C SER A 61 -3.94 -0.34 -3.48
N ALA A 62 -4.72 0.52 -2.85
CA ALA A 62 -6.15 0.34 -2.70
C ALA A 62 -6.90 1.67 -2.88
N ASN A 63 -8.08 1.62 -3.50
CA ASN A 63 -9.01 2.75 -3.47
C ASN A 63 -9.48 2.97 -2.02
N THR A 64 -9.62 4.23 -1.61
CA THR A 64 -10.12 4.60 -0.28
C THR A 64 -11.57 5.06 -0.29
N VAL A 65 -12.17 5.10 -1.47
CA VAL A 65 -13.57 5.46 -1.71
C VAL A 65 -14.18 4.38 -2.61
N ASP A 66 -15.48 4.14 -2.45
CA ASP A 66 -16.29 3.19 -3.24
C ASP A 66 -15.93 1.70 -3.05
N ASP A 67 -15.20 1.12 -4.00
CA ASP A 67 -15.06 -0.34 -4.17
C ASP A 67 -13.91 -0.96 -3.35
N PHE A 68 -13.06 -0.13 -2.76
CA PHE A 68 -11.85 -0.54 -2.04
C PHE A 68 -10.98 -1.53 -2.82
N ASN A 69 -11.01 -1.43 -4.16
CA ASN A 69 -10.30 -2.35 -5.03
C ASN A 69 -8.81 -2.25 -4.77
N ARG A 70 -8.21 -3.42 -4.53
CA ARG A 70 -6.77 -3.56 -4.26
C ARG A 70 -6.05 -4.07 -5.48
N GLN A 71 -4.88 -3.50 -5.75
CA GLN A 71 -4.01 -3.90 -6.85
C GLN A 71 -2.59 -4.13 -6.33
N CYS A 72 -1.99 -5.26 -6.71
CA CYS A 72 -0.57 -5.49 -6.49
C CYS A 72 0.25 -4.75 -7.55
N LEU A 73 1.19 -3.92 -7.12
CA LEU A 73 2.05 -3.12 -8.00
C LEU A 73 3.40 -3.78 -8.27
N SER A 74 3.85 -4.69 -7.40
CA SER A 74 5.17 -5.33 -7.51
C SER A 74 5.16 -6.83 -7.81
N CYS A 75 3.99 -7.49 -7.82
CA CYS A 75 3.89 -8.96 -7.90
C CYS A 75 4.58 -9.56 -9.14
N ASP A 76 4.49 -8.88 -10.28
CA ASP A 76 5.01 -9.37 -11.56
C ASP A 76 6.06 -8.42 -12.18
N LEU A 77 6.60 -7.48 -11.38
CA LEU A 77 7.49 -6.43 -11.90
C LEU A 77 8.95 -6.85 -11.98
N VAL A 78 9.45 -7.59 -10.98
CA VAL A 78 10.85 -8.03 -10.92
C VAL A 78 10.91 -9.53 -10.72
N GLU A 79 11.43 -10.23 -11.74
CA GLU A 79 11.69 -11.67 -11.64
C GLU A 79 12.65 -11.97 -10.48
N ASN A 80 12.36 -13.04 -9.72
CA ASN A 80 13.15 -13.43 -8.55
C ASN A 80 13.26 -12.34 -7.47
N CYS A 81 12.26 -11.46 -7.33
CA CYS A 81 12.14 -10.62 -6.15
C CYS A 81 10.77 -10.81 -5.51
N THR A 82 10.76 -11.08 -4.21
CA THR A 82 9.54 -11.36 -3.43
C THR A 82 9.50 -10.62 -2.11
N TYR A 83 10.49 -9.78 -1.82
CA TYR A 83 10.57 -8.97 -0.63
C TYR A 83 10.98 -7.56 -1.05
N PHE A 84 10.01 -6.65 -1.05
CA PHE A 84 10.20 -5.28 -1.48
C PHE A 84 10.12 -4.29 -0.32
N SER A 85 10.89 -3.21 -0.44
CA SER A 85 10.63 -1.95 0.23
C SER A 85 10.33 -0.88 -0.82
N ALA A 86 9.60 0.18 -0.44
CA ALA A 86 9.25 1.26 -1.35
C ALA A 86 9.23 2.62 -0.65
N SER A 87 9.44 3.68 -1.44
CA SER A 87 9.34 5.08 -1.02
C SER A 87 8.70 5.92 -2.10
N PHE A 88 7.82 6.84 -1.71
CA PHE A 88 7.11 7.71 -2.63
C PHE A 88 7.76 9.09 -2.72
N SER A 89 7.70 9.69 -3.91
CA SER A 89 7.96 11.12 -4.12
C SER A 89 6.98 11.97 -3.31
N HIS A 90 7.35 13.23 -3.03
CA HIS A 90 6.50 14.16 -2.29
C HIS A 90 5.13 14.41 -2.94
N SER A 91 5.07 14.38 -4.27
CA SER A 91 3.83 14.56 -5.04
C SER A 91 3.08 13.26 -5.30
N MET A 92 3.62 12.12 -4.84
CA MET A 92 3.11 10.77 -5.10
C MET A 92 3.02 10.42 -6.59
N ASP A 93 3.69 11.14 -7.49
CA ASP A 93 3.67 10.84 -8.93
C ASP A 93 4.57 9.68 -9.31
N TYR A 94 5.57 9.40 -8.46
CA TYR A 94 6.54 8.33 -8.63
C TYR A 94 6.80 7.63 -7.31
N PHE A 95 7.18 6.35 -7.40
CA PHE A 95 7.73 5.59 -6.30
C PHE A 95 9.02 4.88 -6.71
N LEU A 96 9.92 4.75 -5.74
CA LEU A 96 11.10 3.89 -5.83
C LEU A 96 10.75 2.56 -5.19
N LEU A 97 10.91 1.48 -5.94
CA LEU A 97 10.76 0.11 -5.49
C LEU A 97 12.15 -0.52 -5.38
N LYS A 98 12.47 -1.08 -4.22
CA LYS A 98 13.75 -1.72 -3.93
C LYS A 98 13.54 -3.20 -3.63
N CYS A 99 14.27 -4.04 -4.35
CA CYS A 99 14.33 -5.46 -4.03
C CYS A 99 15.25 -5.72 -2.83
N GLU A 100 14.75 -6.42 -1.82
CA GLU A 100 15.50 -6.86 -0.63
C GLU A 100 15.62 -8.39 -0.55
N GLY A 101 15.05 -9.10 -1.53
CA GLY A 101 15.21 -10.54 -1.78
C GLY A 101 14.04 -11.10 -2.59
N PRO A 102 14.10 -12.33 -3.15
CA PRO A 102 15.21 -13.26 -3.20
C PRO A 102 15.65 -13.63 -4.64
N GLY A 103 16.80 -13.10 -5.06
CA GLY A 103 17.59 -13.58 -6.19
C GLY A 103 19.08 -13.56 -5.81
N LEU A 104 19.81 -14.65 -6.12
CA LEU A 104 21.21 -14.95 -5.73
C LEU A 104 22.26 -13.94 -6.24
N ASP A 105 21.83 -13.01 -7.08
CA ASP A 105 22.67 -12.09 -7.82
C ASP A 105 22.58 -10.75 -7.10
N SER A 106 23.61 -10.46 -6.32
CA SER A 106 23.67 -9.45 -5.26
C SER A 106 23.59 -7.99 -5.70
N SER A 107 23.10 -7.67 -6.89
CA SER A 107 22.87 -6.27 -7.29
C SER A 107 21.52 -5.79 -6.75
N PRO A 108 21.49 -4.79 -5.85
CA PRO A 108 20.25 -4.14 -5.49
C PRO A 108 19.64 -3.52 -6.75
N SER A 109 18.48 -4.01 -7.18
CA SER A 109 17.68 -3.35 -8.21
C SER A 109 16.77 -2.32 -7.53
N THR A 110 16.90 -1.07 -7.96
CA THR A 110 15.95 0.00 -7.63
C THR A 110 15.26 0.38 -8.92
N LEU A 111 13.93 0.33 -8.93
CA LEU A 111 13.11 0.76 -10.05
C LEU A 111 12.35 2.02 -9.65
N GLU A 112 12.34 3.00 -10.53
CA GLU A 112 11.46 4.15 -10.43
C GLU A 112 10.28 3.91 -11.36
N ASP A 113 9.07 3.93 -10.81
CA ASP A 113 7.84 3.71 -11.56
C ASP A 113 6.84 4.82 -11.22
N LYS A 114 5.87 5.05 -12.12
CA LYS A 114 4.86 6.09 -11.98
C LYS A 114 3.74 5.55 -11.08
N SER A 115 3.34 6.32 -10.06
CA SER A 115 2.16 5.96 -9.29
C SER A 115 0.91 6.39 -10.07
N ASP A 116 0.28 5.43 -10.75
CA ASP A 116 -1.02 5.60 -11.41
C ASP A 116 -2.20 5.28 -10.47
#